data_AF-A0A842QHN0-F1
#
_entry.id   AF-A0A842QHN0-F1
#
_cell.length_a   1.000
_cell.length_b   1.000
_cell.length_c   1.000
_cell.angle_alpha   90.00
_cell.angle_beta   90.00
_cell.angle_gamma   90.00
#
_symmetry.space_group_name_H-M   'P 1'
#
loop_
_entity.id
_entity.type
_entity.pdbx_description
1 polymer ?
#
loop_
_entity_poly.entity_id
_entity_poly.type
_entity_poly.pdbx_seq_one_letter_code
_entity_poly.pdbx_strand_id
1 'polypeptide(L)'
;MDFRSVVNPDSRNQEYETNRKGESQKCINLAPLKGMLESDPVRSKVLRLLIEDGGWVSTTDLLKAARKARPLIGAVTIGTILTSINQLVSSRLVLSRTSLSSGIEWAEWRLNPDWIRPTRKLIQMLSRRQRRLDQGKRNQRSRSDDDHQ
;
A
#
# COMPACT_ATOMS: atom_id res chain seq x y z
N MET A 1 46.47 30.53 6.58
CA MET A 1 45.87 30.07 5.32
C MET A 1 44.56 29.39 5.64
N ASP A 2 43.46 29.95 5.13
CA ASP A 2 42.09 29.45 5.25
C ASP A 2 41.85 28.24 4.35
N PHE A 3 41.17 27.21 4.87
CA PHE A 3 40.61 26.13 4.06
C PHE A 3 39.09 26.09 4.24
N ARG A 4 38.39 26.88 3.41
CA ARG A 4 37.00 26.62 3.05
C ARG A 4 36.98 25.43 2.09
N SER A 5 36.67 24.25 2.58
CA SER A 5 36.26 23.13 1.72
C SER A 5 34.74 23.14 1.60
N VAL A 6 34.31 23.43 0.38
CA VAL A 6 32.92 23.41 -0.09
C VAL A 6 32.33 22.03 0.14
N VAL A 7 31.34 21.95 1.04
CA VAL A 7 30.49 20.77 1.22
C VAL A 7 29.51 20.72 0.04
N ASN A 8 29.69 19.75 -0.86
CA ASN A 8 28.71 19.38 -1.86
C ASN A 8 27.50 18.69 -1.18
N PRO A 9 26.25 19.17 -1.35
CA PRO A 9 25.08 18.58 -0.71
C PRO A 9 24.48 17.34 -1.42
N ASP A 10 25.09 16.79 -2.47
CA ASP A 10 24.46 15.76 -3.33
C ASP A 10 24.85 14.29 -3.06
N SER A 11 25.59 14.00 -1.99
CA SER A 11 26.11 12.64 -1.71
C SER A 11 25.23 11.77 -0.82
N ARG A 12 23.92 12.04 -0.68
CA ARG A 12 23.04 11.31 0.25
C ARG A 12 22.21 10.16 -0.35
N ASN A 13 22.37 9.83 -1.63
CA ASN A 13 21.46 8.91 -2.33
C ASN A 13 22.11 7.63 -2.91
N GLN A 14 23.30 7.22 -2.47
CA GLN A 14 24.06 6.13 -3.13
C GLN A 14 24.41 4.94 -2.24
N GLU A 15 23.52 4.56 -1.30
CA GLU A 15 23.77 3.47 -0.35
C GLU A 15 22.81 2.27 -0.50
N TYR A 16 22.25 2.03 -1.70
CA TYR A 16 21.27 0.94 -1.90
C TYR A 16 21.71 -0.23 -2.79
N GLU A 17 22.97 -0.32 -3.25
CA GLU A 17 23.35 -1.36 -4.22
C GLU A 17 24.19 -2.54 -3.71
N THR A 18 24.63 -2.59 -2.45
CA THR A 18 25.69 -3.56 -2.07
C THR A 18 25.30 -4.76 -1.21
N ASN A 19 24.02 -5.15 -1.11
CA ASN A 19 23.66 -6.30 -0.26
C ASN A 19 22.62 -7.26 -0.86
N ARG A 20 22.95 -7.87 -2.00
CA ARG A 20 22.15 -8.93 -2.66
C ARG A 20 22.84 -10.29 -2.65
N LYS A 21 23.27 -10.77 -1.49
CA LYS A 21 23.67 -12.19 -1.33
C LYS A 21 22.95 -12.83 -0.14
N GLY A 22 21.99 -13.70 -0.45
CA GLY A 22 21.84 -14.94 0.31
C GLY A 22 20.77 -15.04 1.40
N GLU A 23 19.84 -14.10 1.58
CA GLU A 23 18.71 -14.37 2.49
C GLU A 23 17.61 -15.14 1.77
N SER A 24 17.57 -16.45 2.02
CA SER A 24 16.40 -17.32 1.83
C SER A 24 15.13 -16.53 2.15
N GLN A 25 14.19 -16.46 1.20
CA GLN A 25 12.91 -15.77 1.36
C GLN A 25 12.26 -16.17 2.68
N LYS A 26 12.46 -15.36 3.73
CA LYS A 26 11.81 -15.54 5.03
C LYS A 26 10.32 -15.68 4.72
N CYS A 27 9.65 -16.67 5.30
CA CYS A 27 8.20 -16.78 5.20
C CYS A 27 7.59 -15.52 5.80
N ILE A 28 7.35 -14.54 4.92
CA ILE A 28 6.81 -13.24 5.28
C ILE A 28 5.41 -13.48 5.85
N ASN A 29 5.22 -13.17 7.13
CA ASN A 29 3.91 -13.24 7.75
C ASN A 29 3.04 -12.08 7.24
N LEU A 30 2.13 -12.37 6.31
CA LEU A 30 1.18 -11.40 5.75
C LEU A 30 -0.14 -11.32 6.54
N ALA A 31 -0.30 -12.07 7.64
CA ALA A 31 -1.53 -12.07 8.43
C ALA A 31 -1.90 -10.69 9.01
N PRO A 32 -0.95 -9.87 9.52
CA PRO A 32 -1.26 -8.52 10.00
C PRO A 32 -1.78 -7.59 8.89
N LEU A 33 -1.17 -7.68 7.70
CA LEU A 33 -1.62 -6.97 6.50
C LEU A 33 -3.04 -7.37 6.12
N LYS A 34 -3.34 -8.68 6.18
CA LYS A 34 -4.67 -9.20 5.87
C LYS A 34 -5.75 -8.58 6.76
N GLY A 35 -5.56 -8.63 8.08
CA GLY A 35 -6.52 -8.10 9.05
C GLY A 35 -6.74 -6.60 8.87
N MET A 36 -5.67 -5.85 8.63
CA MET A 36 -5.75 -4.42 8.33
C MET A 36 -6.55 -4.13 7.06
N LEU A 37 -6.36 -4.90 5.99
CA LEU A 37 -7.09 -4.72 4.72
C LEU A 37 -8.58 -5.09 4.81
N GLU A 38 -8.93 -6.08 5.64
CA GLU A 38 -10.31 -6.46 5.90
C GLU A 38 -11.02 -5.43 6.80
N SER A 39 -10.28 -4.72 7.66
CA SER A 39 -10.85 -3.76 8.63
C SER A 39 -11.31 -2.42 8.05
N ASP A 40 -10.67 -1.93 6.97
CA ASP A 40 -10.95 -0.59 6.44
C ASP A 40 -10.88 -0.56 4.89
N PRO A 41 -11.98 -0.21 4.20
CA PRO A 41 -12.01 -0.13 2.74
C PRO A 41 -11.03 0.91 2.18
N VAL A 42 -10.70 1.96 2.93
CA VAL A 42 -9.74 3.00 2.52
C VAL A 42 -8.34 2.39 2.42
N ARG A 43 -7.91 1.65 3.45
CA ARG A 43 -6.61 0.99 3.50
C ARG A 43 -6.47 -0.02 2.35
N SER A 44 -7.54 -0.76 2.08
CA SER A 44 -7.61 -1.69 0.94
C SER A 44 -7.44 -0.95 -0.40
N LYS A 45 -8.09 0.20 -0.58
CA LYS A 45 -8.02 0.98 -1.82
C LYS A 45 -6.64 1.60 -2.04
N VAL A 46 -6.05 2.15 -0.99
CA VAL A 46 -4.69 2.72 -0.99
C VAL A 46 -3.67 1.64 -1.37
N LEU A 47 -3.72 0.47 -0.73
CA LEU A 47 -2.76 -0.60 -1.01
C LEU A 47 -2.94 -1.20 -2.42
N ARG A 48 -4.18 -1.32 -2.91
CA ARG A 48 -4.45 -1.78 -4.29
C ARG A 48 -3.80 -0.86 -5.32
N LEU A 49 -3.93 0.46 -5.15
CA LEU A 49 -3.33 1.43 -6.06
C LEU A 49 -1.80 1.29 -6.11
N LEU A 50 -1.16 1.10 -4.95
CA LEU A 50 0.29 0.88 -4.87
C LEU A 50 0.77 -0.42 -5.53
N ILE A 51 -0.10 -1.42 -5.71
CA ILE A 51 0.23 -2.75 -6.26
C ILE A 51 -0.08 -2.88 -7.75
N GLU A 52 -1.13 -2.21 -8.22
CA GLU A 52 -1.54 -2.24 -9.63
C GLU A 52 -0.46 -1.61 -10.51
N ASP A 53 0.00 -0.41 -10.15
CA ASP A 53 0.99 0.30 -10.94
C ASP A 53 2.43 -0.13 -10.60
N GLY A 54 2.69 -0.54 -9.34
CA GLY A 54 4.03 -0.92 -8.85
C GLY A 54 5.10 0.19 -9.00
N GLY A 55 4.69 1.36 -9.47
CA GLY A 55 5.47 2.58 -9.65
C GLY A 55 5.28 3.55 -8.50
N TRP A 56 5.77 4.78 -8.70
CA TRP A 56 5.58 5.87 -7.76
C TRP A 56 4.20 6.49 -7.95
N VAL A 57 3.48 6.64 -6.85
CA VAL A 57 2.12 7.17 -6.79
C VAL A 57 2.13 8.43 -5.94
N SER A 58 1.56 9.53 -6.45
CA SER A 58 1.52 10.77 -5.70
C SER A 58 0.53 10.71 -4.54
N THR A 59 0.75 11.52 -3.50
CA THR A 59 -0.23 11.71 -2.42
C THR A 59 -1.60 12.14 -2.95
N THR A 60 -1.63 12.92 -4.04
CA THR A 60 -2.90 13.36 -4.65
C THR A 60 -3.68 12.21 -5.27
N ASP A 61 -3.00 11.24 -5.88
CA ASP A 61 -3.65 10.07 -6.48
C ASP A 61 -4.17 9.11 -5.42
N LEU A 62 -3.40 8.92 -4.33
CA LEU A 62 -3.87 8.18 -3.16
C LEU A 62 -5.10 8.84 -2.53
N LEU A 63 -5.13 10.17 -2.43
CA LEU A 63 -6.29 10.92 -1.95
C LEU A 63 -7.50 10.75 -2.85
N LYS A 64 -7.33 10.87 -4.17
CA LYS A 64 -8.41 10.64 -5.14
C LYS A 64 -8.98 9.23 -4.99
N ALA A 65 -8.13 8.22 -4.84
CA ALA A 65 -8.56 6.83 -4.66
C ALA A 65 -9.25 6.60 -3.31
N ALA A 66 -8.70 7.13 -2.22
CA ALA A 66 -9.27 7.03 -0.88
C ALA A 66 -10.65 7.71 -0.79
N ARG A 67 -10.83 8.86 -1.44
CA ARG A 67 -12.10 9.59 -1.48
C ARG A 67 -13.23 8.82 -2.16
N LYS A 68 -12.91 7.90 -3.08
CA LYS A 68 -13.90 6.96 -3.66
C LYS A 68 -14.45 5.98 -2.62
N ALA A 69 -13.71 5.70 -1.55
CA ALA A 69 -14.16 4.84 -0.45
C ALA A 69 -14.75 5.65 0.71
N ARG A 70 -14.19 6.84 1.01
CA ARG A 70 -14.68 7.73 2.06
C ARG A 70 -14.44 9.20 1.68
N PRO A 71 -15.49 10.02 1.46
CA PRO A 71 -15.34 11.39 0.96
C PRO A 71 -14.49 12.31 1.84
N LEU A 72 -14.60 12.19 3.17
CA LEU A 72 -13.89 13.01 4.15
C LEU A 72 -12.53 12.38 4.51
N ILE A 73 -11.58 12.44 3.58
CA ILE A 73 -10.18 12.02 3.81
C ILE A 73 -9.18 13.09 3.35
N GLY A 74 -8.21 13.37 4.22
CA GLY A 74 -7.12 14.31 4.02
C GLY A 74 -5.74 13.65 3.96
N ALA A 75 -4.72 14.44 3.58
CA ALA A 75 -3.36 13.96 3.36
C ALA A 75 -2.72 13.31 4.60
N VAL A 76 -3.00 13.89 5.79
CA VAL A 76 -2.52 13.35 7.07
C VAL A 76 -2.99 11.91 7.27
N THR A 77 -4.27 11.63 7.02
CA THR A 77 -4.83 10.29 7.13
C THR A 77 -4.13 9.29 6.20
N ILE A 78 -3.79 9.71 4.97
CA ILE A 78 -3.01 8.88 4.05
C ILE A 78 -1.62 8.58 4.62
N GLY A 79 -0.92 9.60 5.11
CA GLY A 79 0.39 9.42 5.75
C GLY A 79 0.35 8.47 6.94
N THR A 80 -0.67 8.60 7.81
CA THR A 80 -0.88 7.70 8.95
C THR A 80 -1.15 6.27 8.50
N ILE A 81 -1.98 6.07 7.47
CA ILE A 81 -2.25 4.75 6.91
C ILE A 81 -0.94 4.11 6.41
N LEU A 82 -0.15 4.81 5.61
CA LEU A 82 1.09 4.28 5.05
C LEU A 82 2.14 4.00 6.13
N THR A 83 2.20 4.83 7.17
CA THR A 83 3.07 4.61 8.33
C THR A 83 2.64 3.37 9.10
N SER A 84 1.34 3.21 9.37
CA SER A 84 0.81 2.03 10.07
C SER A 84 1.05 0.75 9.28
N ILE A 85 0.98 0.81 7.94
CA ILE A 85 1.28 -0.32 7.04
C ILE A 85 2.73 -0.77 7.20
N ASN A 86 3.68 0.15 7.24
CA ASN A 86 5.09 -0.18 7.44
C ASN A 86 5.36 -0.78 8.84
N GLN A 87 4.71 -0.24 9.87
CA GLN A 87 4.83 -0.74 11.24
C GLN A 87 4.33 -2.19 11.38
N LEU A 88 3.22 -2.54 10.72
CA LEU A 88 2.61 -3.87 10.80
C LEU A 88 3.49 -5.00 10.26
N VAL A 89 4.40 -4.69 9.34
CA VAL A 89 5.16 -5.69 8.59
C VAL A 89 6.61 -5.77 9.08
N SER A 90 7.00 -4.95 10.07
CA SER A 90 8.39 -4.83 10.57
C SER A 90 9.40 -4.70 9.43
N SER A 91 8.97 -4.12 8.30
CA SER A 91 9.68 -4.08 7.03
C SER A 91 9.25 -2.83 6.27
N ARG A 92 10.14 -2.31 5.41
CA ARG A 92 9.82 -1.19 4.51
C ARG A 92 8.95 -1.71 3.37
N LEU A 93 7.65 -1.86 3.63
CA LEU A 93 6.65 -2.26 2.63
C LEU A 93 6.38 -1.12 1.64
N VAL A 94 6.31 0.11 2.13
CA VAL A 94 6.07 1.33 1.37
C VAL A 94 7.30 2.23 1.48
N LEU A 95 7.82 2.62 0.32
CA LEU A 95 8.88 3.59 0.12
C LEU A 95 8.25 4.97 -0.11
N SER A 96 8.91 6.01 0.38
CA SER A 96 8.50 7.41 0.21
C SER A 96 9.64 8.22 -0.38
N ARG A 97 9.32 9.16 -1.27
CA ARG A 97 10.23 10.22 -1.72
C ARG A 97 9.49 11.54 -1.81
N THR A 98 10.19 12.65 -1.68
CA THR A 98 9.64 13.96 -2.02
C THR A 98 9.82 14.20 -3.52
N SER A 99 8.80 14.74 -4.16
CA SER A 99 8.81 15.06 -5.59
C SER A 99 8.36 16.50 -5.78
N LEU A 100 9.15 17.24 -6.56
CA LEU A 100 8.90 18.64 -6.94
C LEU A 100 8.28 18.76 -8.34
N SER A 101 7.78 17.66 -8.89
CA SER A 101 7.31 17.54 -10.28
C SER A 101 6.16 18.50 -10.65
N SER A 102 5.47 19.09 -9.67
CA SER A 102 4.37 20.03 -9.88
C SER A 102 4.58 21.41 -9.26
N GLY A 103 5.82 21.78 -8.88
CA GLY A 103 6.11 23.04 -8.17
C GLY A 103 5.55 23.12 -6.74
N ILE A 104 4.94 22.05 -6.25
CA ILE A 104 4.50 21.85 -4.87
C ILE A 104 5.17 20.56 -4.39
N GLU A 105 5.76 20.58 -3.21
CA GLU A 105 6.37 19.40 -2.61
C GLU A 105 5.30 18.38 -2.22
N TRP A 106 5.10 17.38 -3.08
CA TRP A 106 4.25 16.25 -2.77
C TRP A 106 5.10 15.03 -2.44
N ALA A 107 4.68 14.29 -1.41
CA ALA A 107 5.21 12.96 -1.18
C ALA A 107 4.70 12.00 -2.26
N GLU A 108 5.60 11.22 -2.82
CA GLU A 108 5.33 10.08 -3.68
C GLU A 108 5.63 8.79 -2.93
N TRP A 109 4.83 7.78 -3.22
CA TRP A 109 4.79 6.53 -2.48
C TRP A 109 4.87 5.36 -3.45
N ARG A 110 5.61 4.32 -3.07
CA ARG A 110 5.75 3.13 -3.89
C ARG A 110 5.80 1.90 -3.01
N LEU A 111 5.17 0.81 -3.45
CA LEU A 111 5.39 -0.48 -2.79
C LEU A 111 6.81 -0.97 -3.08
N ASN A 112 7.51 -1.42 -2.05
CA ASN A 112 8.81 -2.04 -2.21
C ASN A 112 8.72 -3.21 -3.23
N PRO A 113 9.57 -3.25 -4.27
CA PRO A 113 9.56 -4.29 -5.29
C PRO A 113 9.54 -5.73 -4.75
N ASP A 114 10.25 -5.98 -3.64
CA ASP A 114 10.33 -7.31 -3.00
C ASP A 114 8.97 -7.77 -2.49
N TRP A 115 8.05 -6.83 -2.25
CA TRP A 115 6.74 -7.04 -1.66
C TRP A 115 5.60 -7.01 -2.68
N ILE A 116 5.86 -6.66 -3.95
CA ILE A 116 4.83 -6.62 -4.99
C ILE A 116 4.19 -8.00 -5.17
N ARG A 117 5.00 -9.05 -5.35
CA ARG A 117 4.48 -10.41 -5.57
C ARG A 117 3.72 -10.96 -4.35
N PRO A 118 4.26 -10.93 -3.12
CA PRO A 118 3.54 -11.40 -1.93
C PRO A 118 2.22 -10.65 -1.71
N THR A 119 2.22 -9.33 -1.81
CA THR A 119 1.04 -8.50 -1.50
C THR A 119 -0.03 -8.62 -2.58
N ARG A 120 0.36 -8.77 -3.86
CA ARG A 120 -0.57 -9.06 -4.95
C ARG A 120 -1.30 -10.40 -4.75
N LYS A 121 -0.57 -11.45 -4.36
CA LYS A 121 -1.17 -12.77 -4.06
C LYS A 121 -2.19 -12.67 -2.93
N LEU A 122 -1.88 -11.91 -1.87
CA LEU A 122 -2.79 -11.67 -0.75
C LEU A 122 -4.10 -10.98 -1.20
N ILE A 123 -4.00 -9.89 -1.98
CA ILE A 123 -5.19 -9.17 -2.47
C ILE A 123 -6.04 -10.04 -3.38
N GLN A 124 -5.42 -10.86 -4.23
CA GLN A 124 -6.14 -11.82 -5.06
C GLN A 124 -6.91 -12.85 -4.21
N MET A 125 -6.29 -13.37 -3.14
CA MET A 125 -6.96 -14.28 -2.21
C MET A 125 -8.14 -13.62 -1.50
N LEU A 126 -7.97 -12.40 -1.00
CA LEU A 126 -9.04 -11.62 -0.35
C LEU A 126 -10.20 -11.35 -1.31
N SER A 127 -9.90 -10.95 -2.55
CA SER A 127 -10.91 -10.65 -3.56
C SER A 127 -11.69 -11.90 -4.03
N ARG A 128 -11.07 -13.09 -3.97
CA ARG A 128 -11.77 -14.36 -4.20
C ARG A 128 -12.67 -14.74 -3.04
N ARG A 129 -12.23 -14.51 -1.80
CA ARG A 129 -13.03 -14.79 -0.59
C ARG A 129 -14.29 -13.91 -0.53
N GLN A 130 -14.15 -12.62 -0.81
CA GLN A 130 -15.29 -11.69 -0.82
C GLN A 130 -16.37 -12.10 -1.84
N ARG A 131 -15.96 -12.46 -3.07
CA ARG A 131 -16.89 -12.95 -4.10
C ARG A 131 -17.69 -14.20 -3.69
N ARG A 132 -17.06 -15.13 -2.97
CA ARG A 132 -17.75 -16.34 -2.47
C ARG A 132 -18.79 -16.01 -1.40
N LEU A 133 -18.50 -15.05 -0.52
CA LEU A 133 -19.43 -14.60 0.52
C LEU A 133 -20.66 -13.90 -0.09
N ASP A 134 -20.45 -13.08 -1.11
CA ASP A 134 -21.56 -12.38 -1.79
C ASP A 134 -22.47 -13.34 -2.56
N GLN A 135 -21.91 -14.40 -3.17
CA GLN A 135 -22.69 -15.45 -3.83
C GLN A 135 -23.53 -16.28 -2.86
N GLY A 136 -22.99 -16.62 -1.67
CA GLY A 136 -23.73 -17.34 -0.64
C GLY A 136 -24.94 -16.56 -0.09
N LYS A 137 -24.79 -15.24 0.10
CA LYS A 137 -25.89 -14.37 0.53
C LYS A 137 -26.99 -14.24 -0.52
N ARG A 138 -26.63 -14.25 -1.81
CA ARG A 138 -27.60 -14.15 -2.91
C ARG A 138 -28.45 -15.42 -3.03
N ASN A 139 -27.84 -16.61 -2.86
CA ASN A 139 -28.55 -17.89 -2.89
C ASN A 139 -29.49 -18.12 -1.71
N GLN A 140 -29.25 -17.50 -0.55
CA GLN A 140 -30.15 -17.61 0.61
C GLN A 140 -31.42 -16.78 0.43
N ARG A 141 -31.34 -15.59 -0.17
CA ARG A 141 -32.53 -14.76 -0.44
C ARG A 141 -33.48 -15.39 -1.45
N SER A 142 -32.93 -16.05 -2.48
CA SER A 142 -33.75 -16.72 -3.50
C SER A 142 -34.45 -18.00 -3.01
N ARG A 143 -34.12 -18.52 -1.82
CA ARG A 143 -34.79 -19.70 -1.25
C ARG A 143 -35.86 -19.35 -0.22
N SER A 144 -35.92 -18.10 0.24
CA SER A 144 -36.90 -17.68 1.27
C SER A 144 -38.23 -17.21 0.68
N ASP A 145 -38.29 -16.96 -0.64
CA ASP A 145 -39.51 -16.52 -1.32
C ASP A 145 -40.38 -17.69 -1.83
N ASP A 146 -39.89 -18.94 -1.79
CA ASP A 146 -40.61 -20.13 -2.27
C ASP A 146 -41.41 -20.87 -1.16
N ASP A 147 -41.27 -20.49 0.11
CA ASP A 147 -41.89 -21.21 1.26
C ASP A 147 -43.22 -20.57 1.75
N HIS A 148 -43.82 -19.65 1.00
CA HIS A 148 -45.09 -18.97 1.35
C HIS A 148 -46.17 -19.05 0.25
N GLN A 149 -46.31 -20.20 -0.41
CA GLN A 149 -47.50 -20.54 -1.19
C GLN A 149 -48.22 -21.77 -0.62
#